data_AF-X1AZH0-F1
#
_entry.id   AF-X1AZH0-F1
#
_cell.length_a   1.000
_cell.length_b   1.000
_cell.length_c   1.000
_cell.angle_alpha   90.00
_cell.angle_beta   90.00
_cell.angle_gamma   90.00
#
_symmetry.space_group_name_H-M   'P 1'
#
loop_
_entity.id
_entity.type
_entity.pdbx_description
1 polymer ?
#
loop_
_entity_poly.entity_id
_entity_poly.type
_entity_poly.pdbx_seq_one_letter_code
_entity_poly.pdbx_strand_id
1 'polypeptide(L)'
;LQRQYKMAVLHPILQMKNKGTKLIYEIDDDLFHVPKWNPGYQMLSKKSVQDGIKHFLSRVDAMFVTTEPLKSVYKEYCEHIYVLPNSIEFEFIYSVDNPRANTSKPVICWQGSMTHERDLAIAKKGFERLANDNDILFKMWCGFDTKTKKPIFEIPGAQTLPLIPFEGLTSFLLVVVQDLHRLL
;
A
#
# COMPACT_ATOMS: atom_id res chain seq x y z
N LEU A 1 10.56 -6.85 10.03
CA LEU A 1 9.84 -8.14 10.21
C LEU A 1 8.36 -7.83 10.41
N GLN A 2 7.58 -7.64 9.34
CA GLN A 2 6.14 -7.42 9.48
C GLN A 2 5.37 -8.75 9.36
N ARG A 3 4.11 -8.77 9.83
CA ARG A 3 3.15 -9.89 9.68
C ARG A 3 3.63 -11.21 10.30
N GLN A 4 4.27 -11.13 11.49
CA GLN A 4 4.83 -12.29 12.17
C GLN A 4 3.78 -13.08 12.95
N TYR A 5 3.72 -14.39 12.70
CA TYR A 5 2.81 -15.32 13.39
C TYR A 5 3.42 -16.69 13.67
N LYS A 6 4.67 -16.93 13.21
CA LYS A 6 5.34 -18.22 13.28
C LYS A 6 6.16 -18.34 14.57
N MET A 7 6.00 -19.44 15.28
CA MET A 7 6.77 -19.72 16.51
C MET A 7 8.27 -19.78 16.27
N ALA A 8 8.72 -20.18 15.09
CA ALA A 8 10.13 -20.20 14.72
C ALA A 8 10.77 -18.79 14.80
N VAL A 9 9.98 -17.73 14.57
CA VAL A 9 10.45 -16.34 14.71
C VAL A 9 10.25 -15.84 16.14
N LEU A 10 9.13 -16.18 16.77
CA LEU A 10 8.79 -15.69 18.10
C LEU A 10 9.68 -16.29 19.20
N HIS A 11 10.04 -17.58 19.12
CA HIS A 11 10.81 -18.27 20.15
C HIS A 11 12.15 -17.59 20.49
N PRO A 12 13.04 -17.29 19.53
CA PRO A 12 14.30 -16.58 19.85
C PRO A 12 14.06 -15.17 20.39
N ILE A 13 13.02 -14.47 19.92
CA ILE A 13 12.65 -13.13 20.42
C ILE A 13 12.22 -13.21 21.89
N LEU A 14 11.41 -14.21 22.26
CA LEU A 14 10.98 -14.41 23.64
C LEU A 14 12.14 -14.79 24.57
N GLN A 15 13.13 -15.53 24.07
CA GLN A 15 14.35 -15.81 24.83
C GLN A 15 15.14 -14.54 25.13
N MET A 16 15.22 -13.60 24.18
CA MET A 16 15.84 -12.29 24.41
C MET A 16 15.02 -11.43 25.37
N LYS A 17 13.67 -11.46 25.25
CA LYS A 17 12.77 -10.76 26.16
C LYS A 17 12.90 -11.25 27.60
N ASN A 18 13.00 -12.57 27.80
CA ASN A 18 13.24 -13.17 29.12
C ASN A 18 14.59 -12.76 29.74
N LYS A 19 15.54 -12.29 28.92
CA LYS A 19 16.82 -11.71 29.36
C LYS A 19 16.76 -10.19 29.56
N GLY A 20 15.58 -9.60 29.52
CA GLY A 20 15.35 -8.17 29.78
C GLY A 20 15.28 -7.28 28.52
N THR A 21 15.36 -7.83 27.31
CA THR A 21 15.25 -7.04 26.08
C THR A 21 13.80 -6.59 25.86
N LYS A 22 13.59 -5.33 25.45
CA LYS A 22 12.27 -4.83 25.05
C LYS A 22 11.94 -5.23 23.62
N LEU A 23 10.72 -5.70 23.41
CA LEU A 23 10.15 -6.03 22.10
C LEU A 23 9.23 -4.89 21.66
N ILE A 24 9.67 -4.11 20.69
CA ILE A 24 8.87 -3.07 20.02
C ILE A 24 8.50 -3.58 18.64
N TYR A 25 7.24 -3.39 18.24
CA TYR A 25 6.74 -3.84 16.95
C TYR A 25 6.05 -2.71 16.19
N GLU A 26 6.12 -2.76 14.86
CA GLU A 26 5.40 -1.82 13.99
C GLU A 26 4.52 -2.58 12.99
N ILE A 27 3.37 -1.99 12.66
CA ILE A 27 2.47 -2.51 11.62
C ILE A 27 1.62 -1.39 11.01
N ASP A 28 1.50 -1.42 9.68
CA ASP A 28 0.74 -0.46 8.88
C ASP A 28 -0.50 -1.08 8.19
N ASP A 29 -0.73 -2.38 8.38
CA ASP A 29 -1.90 -3.11 7.88
C ASP A 29 -2.88 -3.51 8.99
N ASP A 30 -4.14 -3.69 8.61
CA ASP A 30 -5.10 -4.48 9.40
C ASP A 30 -4.99 -5.97 9.02
N LEU A 31 -4.34 -6.76 9.88
CA LEU A 31 -4.17 -8.21 9.68
C LEU A 31 -5.40 -9.04 10.08
N PHE A 32 -6.39 -8.44 10.74
CA PHE A 32 -7.59 -9.11 11.26
C PHE A 32 -8.78 -9.01 10.30
N HIS A 33 -8.87 -7.93 9.52
CA HIS A 33 -10.02 -7.63 8.66
C HIS A 33 -9.66 -7.53 7.18
N VAL A 34 -8.75 -8.38 6.71
CA VAL A 34 -8.40 -8.47 5.29
C VAL A 34 -9.63 -8.88 4.47
N PRO A 35 -9.98 -8.18 3.37
CA PRO A 35 -11.15 -8.54 2.58
C PRO A 35 -10.91 -9.80 1.75
N LYS A 36 -11.98 -10.57 1.47
CA LYS A 36 -11.92 -11.87 0.77
C LYS A 36 -11.23 -11.86 -0.59
N TRP A 37 -11.23 -10.72 -1.27
CA TRP A 37 -10.64 -10.55 -2.59
C TRP A 37 -9.14 -10.27 -2.54
N ASN A 38 -8.60 -9.88 -1.39
CA ASN A 38 -7.18 -9.65 -1.24
C ASN A 38 -6.44 -11.01 -1.29
N PRO A 39 -5.35 -11.14 -2.07
CA PRO A 39 -4.58 -12.39 -2.17
C PRO A 39 -4.10 -12.94 -0.82
N GLY A 40 -3.83 -12.06 0.15
CA GLY A 40 -3.43 -12.42 1.51
C GLY A 40 -4.54 -13.04 2.35
N TYR A 41 -5.81 -12.92 1.95
CA TYR A 41 -6.97 -13.36 2.73
C TYR A 41 -6.87 -14.83 3.11
N GLN A 42 -6.62 -15.73 2.15
CA GLN A 42 -6.62 -17.18 2.40
C GLN A 42 -5.62 -17.60 3.47
N MET A 43 -4.49 -16.89 3.57
CA MET A 43 -3.49 -17.15 4.59
C MET A 43 -3.88 -16.49 5.91
N LEU A 44 -4.19 -15.19 5.87
CA LEU A 44 -4.43 -14.38 7.07
C LEU A 44 -5.73 -14.77 7.78
N SER A 45 -6.75 -15.25 7.07
CA SER A 45 -8.00 -15.69 7.68
C SER A 45 -7.90 -17.05 8.39
N LYS A 46 -6.76 -17.76 8.29
CA LYS A 46 -6.59 -19.05 8.98
C LYS A 46 -6.53 -18.83 10.48
N LYS A 47 -7.33 -19.59 11.23
CA LYS A 47 -7.37 -19.50 12.69
C LYS A 47 -5.98 -19.61 13.33
N SER A 48 -5.16 -20.56 12.88
CA SER A 48 -3.79 -20.74 13.40
C SER A 48 -2.87 -19.54 13.15
N VAL A 49 -3.06 -18.83 12.03
CA VAL A 49 -2.34 -17.59 11.72
C VAL A 49 -2.83 -16.47 12.63
N GLN A 50 -4.14 -16.30 12.74
CA GLN A 50 -4.78 -15.32 13.62
C GLN A 50 -4.36 -15.49 15.08
N ASP A 51 -4.43 -16.72 15.61
CA ASP A 51 -3.99 -17.04 16.97
C ASP A 51 -2.49 -16.74 17.15
N GLY A 52 -1.66 -17.04 16.14
CA GLY A 52 -0.23 -16.73 16.16
C GLY A 52 0.05 -15.23 16.18
N ILE A 53 -0.68 -14.43 15.41
CA ILE A 53 -0.60 -12.96 15.43
C ILE A 53 -0.98 -12.45 16.82
N LYS A 54 -2.14 -12.86 17.35
CA LYS A 54 -2.61 -12.45 18.69
C LYS A 54 -1.59 -12.81 19.77
N HIS A 55 -1.04 -14.02 19.68
CA HIS A 55 -0.01 -14.47 20.62
C HIS A 55 1.25 -13.61 20.52
N PHE A 56 1.73 -13.31 19.31
CA PHE A 56 2.87 -12.42 19.11
C PHE A 56 2.62 -11.03 19.71
N LEU A 57 1.49 -10.40 19.37
CA LEU A 57 1.14 -9.05 19.82
C LEU A 57 1.02 -8.95 21.35
N SER A 58 0.50 -10.00 22.00
CA SER A 58 0.38 -10.07 23.47
C SER A 58 1.72 -10.06 24.22
N ARG A 59 2.83 -10.22 23.50
CA ARG A 59 4.20 -10.25 24.05
C ARG A 59 4.98 -8.96 23.78
N VAL A 60 4.44 -8.06 22.97
CA VAL A 60 5.07 -6.80 22.60
C VAL A 60 4.98 -5.82 23.78
N ASP A 61 6.08 -5.11 24.08
CA ASP A 61 6.10 -4.07 25.12
C ASP A 61 5.50 -2.75 24.62
N ALA A 62 5.66 -2.42 23.34
CA ALA A 62 5.05 -1.26 22.71
C ALA A 62 4.88 -1.43 21.20
N MET A 63 3.85 -0.81 20.63
CA MET A 63 3.56 -0.85 19.20
C MET A 63 3.54 0.54 18.56
N PHE A 64 4.03 0.62 17.33
CA PHE A 64 3.77 1.72 16.41
C PHE A 64 2.77 1.28 15.34
N VAL A 65 1.79 2.14 15.06
CA VAL A 65 0.83 1.98 13.97
C VAL A 65 0.74 3.28 13.19
N THR A 66 0.25 3.24 11.95
CA THR A 66 0.29 4.41 11.08
C THR A 66 -0.92 5.33 11.21
N THR A 67 -2.01 4.85 11.81
CA THR A 67 -3.27 5.60 11.92
C THR A 67 -4.05 5.27 13.20
N GLU A 68 -4.94 6.18 13.63
CA GLU A 68 -5.86 5.96 14.76
C GLU A 68 -6.84 4.78 14.57
N PRO A 69 -7.39 4.53 13.36
CA PRO A 69 -8.15 3.31 13.09
C PRO A 69 -7.34 2.04 13.36
N LEU A 70 -6.07 1.96 12.93
CA LEU A 70 -5.22 0.81 13.24
C LEU A 70 -4.96 0.69 14.74
N LYS A 71 -4.72 1.80 15.45
CA LYS A 71 -4.61 1.78 16.92
C LYS A 71 -5.85 1.17 17.56
N SER A 72 -7.04 1.50 17.05
CA SER A 72 -8.30 0.94 17.52
C SER A 72 -8.44 -0.56 17.28
N VAL A 73 -7.91 -1.07 16.15
CA VAL A 73 -7.85 -2.52 15.85
C VAL A 73 -6.94 -3.26 16.83
N TYR A 74 -5.82 -2.64 17.20
CA TYR A 74 -4.77 -3.32 17.97
C TYR A 74 -4.83 -3.11 19.50
N LYS A 75 -5.65 -2.17 19.99
CA LYS A 75 -5.74 -1.80 21.42
C LYS A 75 -6.02 -2.95 22.38
N GLU A 76 -6.63 -4.03 21.91
CA GLU A 76 -6.94 -5.21 22.73
C GLU A 76 -5.72 -6.12 22.95
N TYR A 77 -4.64 -5.93 22.20
CA TYR A 77 -3.48 -6.82 22.20
C TYR A 77 -2.21 -6.18 22.79
N CYS A 78 -2.14 -4.85 22.85
CA CYS A 78 -1.03 -4.11 23.43
C CYS A 78 -1.54 -2.85 24.12
N GLU A 79 -1.08 -2.62 25.35
CA GLU A 79 -1.46 -1.43 26.13
C GLU A 79 -0.79 -0.15 25.59
N HIS A 80 0.46 -0.25 25.18
CA HIS A 80 1.27 0.90 24.77
C HIS A 80 1.33 0.99 23.23
N ILE A 81 0.37 1.71 22.64
CA ILE A 81 0.29 1.91 21.19
C ILE A 81 0.40 3.39 20.83
N TYR A 82 1.36 3.69 19.94
CA TYR A 82 1.65 5.02 19.45
C TYR A 82 1.33 5.10 17.95
N VAL A 83 0.72 6.23 17.54
CA VAL A 83 0.50 6.50 16.12
C VAL A 83 1.72 7.23 15.57
N LEU A 84 2.39 6.61 14.62
CA LEU A 84 3.49 7.18 13.84
C LEU A 84 3.09 7.12 12.36
N PRO A 85 2.58 8.23 11.78
CA PRO A 85 2.15 8.25 10.39
C PRO A 85 3.27 7.85 9.43
N ASN A 86 2.90 7.11 8.38
CA ASN A 86 3.81 6.83 7.27
C ASN A 86 4.39 8.14 6.74
N SER A 87 5.71 8.16 6.59
CA SER A 87 6.46 9.33 6.16
C SER A 87 7.32 8.96 4.96
N ILE A 88 7.48 9.91 4.04
CA ILE A 88 8.38 9.79 2.90
C ILE A 88 9.41 10.90 2.99
N GLU A 89 10.66 10.57 2.67
CA GLU A 89 11.73 11.54 2.61
C GLU A 89 11.66 12.25 1.26
N PHE A 90 11.14 13.49 1.29
CA PHE A 90 10.89 14.28 0.08
C PHE A 90 12.16 14.57 -0.73
N GLU A 91 13.34 14.53 -0.12
CA GLU A 91 14.62 14.69 -0.81
C GLU A 91 14.87 13.59 -1.85
N PHE A 92 14.30 12.40 -1.66
CA PHE A 92 14.34 11.30 -2.65
C PHE A 92 13.22 11.38 -3.69
N ILE A 93 12.29 12.33 -3.55
CA ILE A 93 11.30 12.65 -4.57
C ILE A 93 11.92 13.71 -5.48
N TYR A 94 12.59 13.26 -6.53
CA TYR A 94 13.23 14.14 -7.49
C TYR A 94 12.21 15.12 -8.09
N SER A 95 12.51 16.41 -7.99
CA SER A 95 11.82 17.42 -8.77
C SER A 95 12.09 17.17 -10.25
N VAL A 96 11.02 17.02 -11.03
CA VAL A 96 11.15 16.95 -12.48
C VAL A 96 11.23 18.39 -12.99
N ASP A 97 12.38 18.79 -13.50
CA ASP A 97 12.52 20.04 -14.24
C ASP A 97 11.62 19.97 -15.48
N ASN A 98 10.66 20.91 -15.56
CA ASN A 98 9.64 20.97 -16.61
C ASN A 98 8.82 19.66 -16.73
N PRO A 99 7.85 19.40 -15.83
CA PRO A 99 7.02 18.19 -15.87
C PRO A 99 6.17 18.05 -17.15
N ARG A 100 6.09 19.12 -17.95
CA ARG A 100 5.41 19.20 -19.25
C ARG A 100 6.36 19.24 -20.45
N ALA A 101 7.65 18.91 -20.27
CA ALA A 101 8.65 18.94 -21.34
C ALA A 101 8.21 18.21 -22.62
N ASN A 102 7.38 17.17 -22.48
CA ASN A 102 6.92 16.33 -23.58
C ASN A 102 5.45 16.55 -23.99
N THR A 103 4.71 17.49 -23.39
CA THR A 103 3.29 17.72 -23.73
C THR A 103 2.77 19.08 -23.26
N SER A 104 1.96 19.76 -24.08
CA SER A 104 1.22 20.96 -23.67
C SER A 104 -0.04 20.67 -22.86
N LYS A 105 -0.58 19.45 -22.96
CA LYS A 105 -1.78 19.01 -22.23
C LYS A 105 -1.48 18.70 -20.76
N PRO A 106 -2.37 19.04 -19.81
CA PRO A 106 -2.32 18.52 -18.45
C PRO A 106 -2.27 16.99 -18.44
N VAL A 107 -1.46 16.43 -17.55
CA VAL A 107 -1.33 14.98 -17.38
C VAL A 107 -1.95 14.59 -16.06
N ILE A 108 -2.94 13.71 -16.10
CA ILE A 108 -3.48 13.04 -14.92
C ILE A 108 -3.01 11.61 -14.95
N CYS A 109 -2.51 11.11 -13.83
CA CYS A 109 -2.09 9.73 -13.76
C CYS A 109 -2.54 9.01 -12.51
N TRP A 110 -2.66 7.69 -12.66
CA TRP A 110 -2.81 6.77 -11.57
C TRP A 110 -1.66 5.75 -11.61
N GLN A 111 -1.12 5.40 -10.44
CA GLN A 111 -0.09 4.39 -10.28
C GLN A 111 -0.47 3.44 -9.15
N GLY A 112 -0.39 2.13 -9.40
CA GLY A 112 -0.64 1.13 -8.38
C GLY A 112 -0.38 -0.30 -8.86
N SER A 113 -0.27 -1.21 -7.90
CA SER A 113 -0.04 -2.63 -8.18
C SER A 113 -1.29 -3.32 -8.75
N MET A 114 -1.14 -4.60 -9.13
CA MET A 114 -2.26 -5.42 -9.61
C MET A 114 -3.35 -5.70 -8.57
N THR A 115 -3.10 -5.50 -7.27
CA THR A 115 -4.07 -5.83 -6.22
C THR A 115 -5.18 -4.78 -6.06
N HIS A 116 -5.08 -3.65 -6.76
CA HIS A 116 -5.99 -2.51 -6.65
C HIS A 116 -7.16 -2.53 -7.64
N GLU A 117 -7.38 -3.64 -8.38
CA GLU A 117 -8.46 -3.75 -9.37
C GLU A 117 -9.82 -3.33 -8.80
N ARG A 118 -10.14 -3.74 -7.56
CA ARG A 118 -11.41 -3.39 -6.93
C ARG A 118 -11.49 -1.94 -6.48
N ASP A 119 -10.38 -1.35 -6.07
CA ASP A 119 -10.31 0.08 -5.74
C ASP A 119 -10.53 0.92 -7.00
N LEU A 120 -9.91 0.50 -8.11
CA LEU A 120 -10.07 1.13 -9.42
C LEU A 120 -11.51 1.02 -9.97
N ALA A 121 -12.18 -0.11 -9.72
CA ALA A 121 -13.56 -0.32 -10.15
C ALA A 121 -14.52 0.70 -9.54
N ILE A 122 -14.26 1.17 -8.31
CA ILE A 122 -15.07 2.22 -7.65
C ILE A 122 -14.95 3.55 -8.42
N ALA A 123 -13.75 3.89 -8.88
CA ALA A 123 -13.46 5.13 -9.59
C ALA A 123 -13.65 5.05 -11.12
N LYS A 124 -14.09 3.89 -11.65
CA LYS A 124 -14.14 3.60 -13.10
C LYS A 124 -14.80 4.70 -13.93
N LYS A 125 -15.98 5.19 -13.52
CA LYS A 125 -16.69 6.26 -14.25
C LYS A 125 -15.91 7.56 -14.34
N GLY A 126 -15.17 7.90 -13.28
CA GLY A 126 -14.28 9.06 -13.27
C GLY A 126 -13.14 8.89 -14.26
N PHE A 127 -12.52 7.71 -14.27
CA PHE A 127 -11.46 7.38 -15.24
C PHE A 127 -11.97 7.37 -16.68
N GLU A 128 -13.16 6.84 -16.95
CA GLU A 128 -13.77 6.88 -18.29
C GLU A 128 -14.02 8.32 -18.76
N ARG A 129 -14.46 9.21 -17.87
CA ARG A 129 -14.59 10.64 -18.20
C ARG A 129 -13.24 11.27 -18.54
N LEU A 130 -12.20 10.99 -17.76
CA LEU A 130 -10.84 11.49 -18.02
C LEU A 130 -10.24 10.94 -19.31
N ALA A 131 -10.51 9.67 -19.63
CA ALA A 131 -10.02 9.02 -20.84
C ALA A 131 -10.68 9.56 -22.13
N ASN A 132 -11.90 10.09 -22.02
CA ASN A 132 -12.63 10.69 -23.15
C ASN A 132 -12.39 12.20 -23.29
N ASP A 133 -11.65 12.81 -22.37
CA ASP A 133 -11.32 14.23 -22.42
C ASP A 133 -10.12 14.45 -23.35
N ASN A 134 -10.37 15.09 -24.50
CA ASN A 134 -9.33 15.35 -25.50
C ASN A 134 -8.33 16.43 -25.06
N ASP A 135 -8.61 17.21 -24.03
CA ASP A 135 -7.73 18.28 -23.55
C ASP A 135 -6.74 17.78 -22.49
N ILE A 136 -6.90 16.53 -22.02
CA ILE A 136 -6.09 15.91 -20.97
C ILE A 136 -5.33 14.69 -21.53
N LEU A 137 -4.19 14.38 -20.92
CA LEU A 137 -3.49 13.12 -21.11
C LEU A 137 -3.69 12.25 -19.86
N PHE A 138 -4.54 11.22 -19.95
CA PHE A 138 -4.76 10.30 -18.84
C PHE A 138 -3.86 9.05 -18.96
N LYS A 139 -2.98 8.84 -17.97
CA LYS A 139 -2.02 7.73 -17.92
C LYS A 139 -2.27 6.79 -16.75
N MET A 140 -2.26 5.49 -16.99
CA MET A 140 -2.42 4.48 -15.94
C MET A 140 -1.20 3.56 -15.89
N TRP A 141 -0.44 3.61 -14.79
CA TRP A 141 0.60 2.63 -14.48
C TRP A 141 0.03 1.55 -13.57
N CYS A 142 -0.34 0.42 -14.16
CA CYS A 142 -0.96 -0.68 -13.43
C CYS A 142 -0.13 -1.95 -13.50
N GLY A 143 -0.48 -2.93 -12.65
CA GLY A 143 0.05 -4.28 -12.76
C GLY A 143 -0.40 -4.97 -14.06
N PHE A 144 0.46 -5.85 -14.57
CA PHE A 144 0.24 -6.62 -15.80
C PHE A 144 0.21 -8.11 -15.46
N ASP A 145 -0.64 -8.86 -16.16
CA ASP A 145 -0.60 -10.31 -16.10
C ASP A 145 0.69 -10.82 -16.74
N THR A 146 1.43 -11.64 -16.00
CA THR A 146 2.77 -12.07 -16.38
C THR A 146 2.80 -12.97 -17.61
N LYS A 147 1.69 -13.67 -17.92
CA LYS A 147 1.56 -14.59 -19.04
C LYS A 147 1.05 -13.89 -20.29
N THR A 148 -0.03 -13.14 -20.17
CA THR A 148 -0.70 -12.48 -21.31
C THR A 148 -0.05 -11.15 -21.67
N LYS A 149 0.77 -10.58 -20.77
CA LYS A 149 1.36 -9.23 -20.90
C LYS A 149 0.31 -8.14 -21.11
N LYS A 150 -0.92 -8.39 -20.64
CA LYS A 150 -2.01 -7.42 -20.66
C LYS A 150 -2.14 -6.73 -19.30
N PRO A 151 -2.63 -5.48 -19.25
CA PRO A 151 -2.98 -4.83 -18.01
C PRO A 151 -4.06 -5.61 -17.27
N ILE A 152 -3.97 -5.65 -15.93
CA ILE A 152 -5.02 -6.24 -15.08
C ILE A 152 -6.28 -5.37 -15.07
N PHE A 153 -6.12 -4.07 -15.32
CA PHE A 153 -7.21 -3.11 -15.41
C PHE A 153 -6.97 -2.19 -16.60
N GLU A 154 -7.99 -2.01 -17.44
CA GLU A 154 -7.95 -1.14 -18.61
C GLU A 154 -9.15 -0.19 -18.61
N ILE A 155 -8.89 1.06 -18.99
CA ILE A 155 -9.92 2.04 -19.32
C ILE A 155 -9.73 2.39 -20.80
N PRO A 156 -10.71 2.11 -21.67
CA PRO A 156 -10.64 2.51 -23.07
C PRO A 156 -10.40 4.02 -23.19
N GLY A 157 -9.40 4.42 -23.98
CA GLY A 157 -8.97 5.81 -24.15
C GLY A 157 -7.84 6.25 -23.20
N ALA A 158 -7.57 5.52 -22.12
CA ALA A 158 -6.42 5.78 -21.27
C ALA A 158 -5.12 5.22 -21.89
N GLN A 159 -3.99 5.88 -21.66
CA GLN A 159 -2.68 5.33 -21.96
C GLN A 159 -2.21 4.43 -20.81
N THR A 160 -2.34 3.12 -20.98
CA THR A 160 -1.91 2.15 -19.97
C THR A 160 -0.46 1.73 -20.18
N LEU A 161 0.34 1.85 -19.12
CA LEU A 161 1.77 1.57 -19.12
C LEU A 161 2.09 0.49 -18.07
N PRO A 162 3.03 -0.44 -18.35
CA PRO A 162 3.45 -1.43 -17.38
C PRO A 162 4.14 -0.76 -16.19
N LEU A 163 3.76 -1.18 -14.99
CA LEU A 163 4.53 -0.88 -13.80
C LEU A 163 5.84 -1.67 -13.85
N ILE A 164 6.89 -1.04 -14.39
CA ILE A 164 8.24 -1.60 -14.39
C ILE A 164 8.88 -1.25 -13.04
N PRO A 165 9.35 -2.23 -12.26
CA PRO A 165 10.12 -1.94 -11.05
C PRO A 165 11.34 -1.10 -11.45
N PHE A 166 11.51 0.06 -10.83
CA PHE A 166 12.78 0.79 -10.95
C PHE A 166 13.85 -0.08 -10.30
N GLU A 167 14.91 -0.43 -11.03
CA GLU A 167 16.01 -1.22 -10.48
C GLU A 167 16.58 -0.50 -9.26
N GLY A 168 16.38 -1.06 -8.07
CA GLY A 168 16.89 -0.53 -6.80
C GLY A 168 15.87 0.11 -5.86
N LEU A 169 14.59 0.31 -6.25
CA LEU A 169 13.56 0.87 -5.37
C LEU A 169 12.27 0.04 -5.40
N THR A 170 12.06 -0.73 -4.33
CA THR A 170 10.78 -1.40 -4.03
C THR A 170 9.81 -0.45 -3.32
N SER A 171 9.59 0.78 -3.78
CA SER A 171 8.49 1.64 -3.27
C SER A 171 8.14 2.81 -4.20
N PHE A 172 6.82 3.02 -4.35
CA PHE A 172 6.02 4.15 -4.83
C PHE A 172 6.71 5.37 -5.47
N LEU A 173 6.35 5.63 -6.74
CA LEU A 173 6.42 6.97 -7.33
C LEU A 173 5.09 7.68 -7.06
N LEU A 174 5.08 8.61 -6.09
CA LEU A 174 3.95 9.52 -5.87
C LEU A 174 3.96 10.57 -7.01
N VAL A 175 2.98 10.51 -7.92
CA VAL A 175 2.77 11.62 -8.85
C VAL A 175 1.73 12.56 -8.28
N VAL A 176 2.20 13.76 -7.91
CA VAL A 176 1.35 14.88 -7.50
C VAL A 176 0.60 15.41 -8.72
N VAL A 177 -0.73 15.42 -8.67
CA VAL A 177 -1.56 16.13 -9.65
C VAL A 177 -1.42 17.62 -9.40
N GLN A 178 -0.68 18.32 -10.26
CA GLN A 178 -0.67 19.78 -10.31
C GLN A 178 -1.90 20.24 -11.12
N ASP A 179 -2.72 21.11 -10.50
CA ASP A 179 -3.93 21.76 -11.02
C ASP A 179 -5.24 20.95 -11.04
N LEU A 180 -5.78 20.63 -9.86
CA LEU A 180 -7.18 20.19 -9.72
C LEU A 180 -8.21 21.35 -9.88
N HIS A 181 -7.75 22.61 -9.84
CA HIS A 181 -8.62 23.80 -9.78
C HIS A 181 -9.45 24.07 -11.06
N ARG A 182 -9.22 23.35 -12.16
CA ARG A 182 -9.99 23.49 -13.40
C ARG A 182 -11.08 22.41 -13.61
N LEU A 183 -11.17 21.40 -12.74
CA LEU A 183 -12.02 20.22 -12.94
C LEU A 183 -13.20 20.10 -11.95
N LEU A 184 -13.41 21.09 -11.09
CA LEU A 184 -14.61 21.29 -10.26
C LEU A 184 -15.39 22.50 -10.79
#